data_AF-A0A0Q7TGU5-F1
#
_entry.id   AF-A0A0Q7TGU5-F1
#
_cell.length_a   1.000
_cell.length_b   1.000
_cell.length_c   1.000
_cell.angle_alpha   90.00
_cell.angle_beta   90.00
_cell.angle_gamma   90.00
#
_symmetry.space_group_name_H-M   'P 1'
#
loop_
_entity.id
_entity.type
_entity.pdbx_description
1 polymer ?
#
loop_
_entity_poly.entity_id
_entity_poly.type
_entity_poly.pdbx_seq_one_letter_code
_entity_poly.pdbx_strand_id
1 'polypeptide(L)'
;MTEAPIPSGQVIPVKIERLKKRPDFLKAAKAPNLARGAVFMQMRPRHDDDPLIRVGFTATKKIGGSVERNRAKRRLREAARLLLPLHGRPSCDYVFIARGGTGQRPWGRLLDDVKTALISLAADLDRAGPGPEPAPHAPAASDSSVSG
;
A
#
# COMPACT_ATOMS: atom_id res chain seq x y z
N MET A 1 -2.20 -26.88 -35.34
CA MET A 1 -2.12 -26.50 -33.92
C MET A 1 -1.40 -25.16 -33.88
N THR A 2 -2.17 -24.08 -33.95
CA THR A 2 -1.64 -22.72 -34.10
C THR A 2 -1.78 -22.03 -32.76
N GLU A 3 -0.71 -22.00 -31.97
CA GLU A 3 -0.70 -21.29 -30.70
C GLU A 3 -0.50 -19.80 -31.02
N ALA A 4 -1.57 -19.03 -30.86
CA ALA A 4 -1.53 -17.58 -31.01
C ALA A 4 -0.61 -16.98 -29.92
N PRO A 5 0.21 -15.97 -30.25
CA PRO A 5 1.02 -15.31 -29.24
C PRO A 5 0.09 -14.58 -28.26
N ILE A 6 0.23 -14.92 -26.97
CA ILE A 6 -0.39 -14.19 -25.87
C ILE A 6 0.01 -12.72 -26.03
N PRO A 7 -0.92 -11.75 -26.11
CA PRO A 7 -0.55 -10.35 -26.16
C PRO A 7 0.17 -10.02 -24.86
N SER A 8 1.46 -9.71 -24.97
CA SER A 8 2.32 -9.18 -23.92
C SER A 8 1.73 -7.86 -23.44
N GLY A 9 0.73 -7.92 -22.56
CA GLY A 9 0.27 -6.79 -21.79
C GLY A 9 1.49 -6.23 -21.09
N GLN A 10 1.93 -5.04 -21.48
CA GLN A 10 3.06 -4.36 -20.88
C GLN A 10 2.83 -4.30 -19.37
N VAL A 11 3.52 -5.19 -18.64
CA VAL A 11 3.58 -5.11 -17.19
C VAL A 11 4.50 -3.93 -16.93
N ILE A 12 3.93 -2.72 -16.87
CA ILE A 12 4.67 -1.54 -16.44
C ILE A 12 5.30 -1.95 -15.10
N PRO A 13 6.64 -1.90 -14.94
CA PRO A 13 7.26 -2.26 -13.68
C PRO A 13 6.82 -1.24 -12.64
N VAL A 14 5.78 -1.59 -11.90
CA VAL A 14 5.25 -0.75 -10.83
C VAL A 14 6.33 -0.69 -9.76
N LYS A 15 7.02 0.45 -9.70
CA LYS A 15 8.04 0.68 -8.68
C LYS A 15 7.33 0.79 -7.34
N ILE A 16 7.83 0.06 -6.34
CA ILE A 16 7.26 0.08 -4.98
C ILE A 16 8.31 0.66 -4.03
N GLU A 17 8.01 1.80 -3.43
CA GLU A 17 8.87 2.48 -2.47
C GLU A 17 8.26 2.53 -1.08
N ARG A 18 9.11 2.72 -0.05
CA ARG A 18 8.59 2.89 1.32
C ARG A 18 8.14 4.33 1.56
N LEU A 19 6.95 4.48 2.11
CA LEU A 19 6.46 5.76 2.61
C LEU A 19 7.22 6.12 3.91
N LYS A 20 7.93 7.26 3.89
CA LYS A 20 8.78 7.70 5.02
C LYS A 20 8.28 8.99 5.68
N LYS A 21 7.67 9.90 4.91
CA LYS A 21 7.33 11.25 5.38
C LYS A 21 6.03 11.22 6.20
N ARG A 22 6.08 11.79 7.41
CA ARG A 22 4.92 11.86 8.31
C ARG A 22 3.68 12.54 7.70
N PRO A 23 3.80 13.65 6.94
CA PRO A 23 2.65 14.25 6.26
C PRO A 23 1.90 13.26 5.34
N ASP A 24 2.62 12.36 4.67
CA ASP A 24 1.99 11.38 3.77
C ASP A 24 1.22 10.32 4.55
N PHE A 25 1.71 9.89 5.72
CA PHE A 25 0.94 9.03 6.63
C PHE A 25 -0.34 9.70 7.12
N LEU A 26 -0.32 11.01 7.40
CA LEU A 26 -1.51 11.76 7.81
C LEU A 26 -2.52 11.91 6.67
N LYS A 27 -2.04 12.11 5.44
CA LYS A 27 -2.90 12.13 4.24
C LYS A 27 -3.54 10.76 4.00
N ALA A 28 -2.77 9.67 4.10
CA ALA A 28 -3.30 8.31 4.01
C ALA A 28 -4.30 7.98 5.12
N ALA A 29 -4.14 8.56 6.31
CA ALA A 29 -5.08 8.36 7.42
C ALA A 29 -6.48 8.92 7.16
N LYS A 30 -6.62 9.90 6.26
CA LYS A 30 -7.91 10.49 5.85
C LYS A 30 -8.53 9.77 4.64
N ALA A 31 -7.80 8.84 4.03
CA ALA A 31 -8.20 8.16 2.81
C ALA A 31 -9.10 6.94 3.11
N PRO A 32 -9.74 6.34 2.08
CA PRO A 32 -10.47 5.10 2.21
C PRO A 32 -9.66 4.03 2.95
N ASN A 33 -10.32 3.35 3.87
CA ASN A 33 -9.70 2.39 4.74
C ASN A 33 -10.58 1.18 4.93
N LEU A 34 -9.94 0.04 5.16
CA LEU A 34 -10.63 -1.23 5.29
C LEU A 34 -9.98 -2.09 6.36
N ALA A 35 -10.83 -2.66 7.20
CA ALA A 35 -10.45 -3.71 8.14
C ALA A 35 -10.79 -5.08 7.54
N ARG A 36 -9.80 -5.98 7.48
CA ARG A 36 -9.98 -7.39 7.13
C ARG A 36 -9.19 -8.25 8.11
N GLY A 37 -9.92 -9.00 8.94
CA GLY A 37 -9.34 -9.85 9.96
C GLY A 37 -8.41 -9.07 10.89
N ALA A 38 -7.13 -9.45 10.89
CA ALA A 38 -6.13 -8.79 11.74
C ALA A 38 -5.46 -7.57 11.08
N VAL A 39 -5.77 -7.26 9.82
CA VAL A 39 -5.13 -6.20 9.06
C VAL A 39 -6.08 -5.01 8.92
N PHE A 40 -5.53 -3.82 9.11
CA PHE A 40 -6.20 -2.59 8.70
C PHE A 40 -5.34 -1.88 7.67
N MET A 41 -5.95 -1.56 6.54
CA MET A 41 -5.28 -0.98 5.40
C MET A 41 -5.92 0.35 5.07
N GLN A 42 -5.09 1.34 4.79
CA GLN A 42 -5.49 2.62 4.23
C GLN A 42 -4.92 2.70 2.81
N MET A 43 -5.73 3.19 1.88
CA MET A 43 -5.32 3.39 0.50
C MET A 43 -5.67 4.81 0.07
N ARG A 44 -4.65 5.56 -0.33
CA ARG A 44 -4.80 6.92 -0.84
C ARG A 44 -4.41 6.93 -2.33
N PRO A 45 -5.32 7.24 -3.25
CA PRO A 45 -4.94 7.61 -4.60
C PRO A 45 -4.20 8.96 -4.55
N ARG A 46 -3.00 9.03 -5.15
CA ARG A 46 -2.23 10.28 -5.26
C ARG A 46 -2.69 11.13 -6.44
N HIS A 47 -3.29 10.49 -7.45
CA HIS A 47 -3.65 11.09 -8.75
C HIS A 47 -2.51 11.89 -9.36
N ASP A 48 -1.27 11.43 -9.15
CA ASP A 48 -0.14 11.85 -9.95
C ASP A 48 0.03 10.86 -11.10
N ASP A 49 0.51 11.34 -12.25
CA ASP A 49 0.87 10.51 -13.41
C ASP A 49 2.09 9.60 -13.12
N ASP A 50 2.55 9.55 -11.86
CA ASP A 50 3.65 8.73 -11.38
C ASP A 50 3.11 7.35 -10.94
N PRO A 51 3.37 6.27 -11.72
CA PRO A 51 2.83 4.94 -11.44
C PRO A 51 3.43 4.30 -10.17
N LEU A 52 4.34 4.98 -9.47
CA LEU A 52 4.92 4.54 -8.21
C LEU A 52 3.85 4.17 -7.17
N ILE A 53 4.06 3.04 -6.51
CA ILE A 53 3.33 2.66 -5.31
C ILE A 53 4.19 2.99 -4.11
N ARG A 54 3.62 3.65 -3.09
CA ARG A 54 4.32 3.85 -1.82
C ARG A 54 3.66 3.04 -0.72
N VAL A 55 4.46 2.42 0.13
CA VAL A 55 3.96 1.57 1.23
C VAL A 55 4.52 1.98 2.59
N GLY A 56 3.64 2.26 3.53
CA GLY A 56 3.93 2.54 4.93
C GLY A 56 3.48 1.39 5.83
N PHE A 57 4.18 1.20 6.95
CA PHE A 57 3.82 0.19 7.96
C PHE A 57 3.75 0.85 9.32
N THR A 58 2.62 0.68 10.00
CA THR A 58 2.41 1.13 11.38
C THR A 58 1.97 -0.04 12.25
N ALA A 59 2.27 0.02 13.54
CA ALA A 59 1.81 -0.97 14.51
C ALA A 59 1.17 -0.24 15.67
N THR A 60 -0.05 -0.65 16.01
CA THR A 60 -0.77 -0.06 17.14
C THR A 60 -0.15 -0.48 18.47
N LYS A 61 -0.29 0.37 19.50
CA LYS A 61 0.11 0.01 20.88
C LYS A 61 -0.64 -1.24 21.39
N LYS A 62 -1.86 -1.47 20.89
CA LYS A 62 -2.75 -2.59 21.27
C LYS A 62 -2.25 -3.98 20.86
N ILE A 63 -1.17 -4.10 20.08
CA ILE A 63 -0.60 -5.41 19.70
C ILE A 63 0.16 -6.08 20.84
N GLY A 64 0.66 -5.31 21.80
CA GLY A 64 1.54 -5.79 22.86
C GLY A 64 2.93 -5.15 22.81
N GLY A 65 3.93 -5.91 23.24
CA GLY A 65 5.30 -5.45 23.44
C GLY A 65 6.07 -5.10 22.16
N SER A 66 7.38 -4.87 22.33
CA SER A 66 8.27 -4.55 21.21
C SER A 66 8.37 -5.72 20.21
N VAL A 67 8.43 -6.94 20.73
CA VAL A 67 8.63 -8.16 19.93
C VAL A 67 7.41 -8.46 19.07
N GLU A 68 6.20 -8.37 19.64
CA GLU A 68 4.94 -8.60 18.93
C GLU A 68 4.73 -7.56 17.83
N ARG A 69 5.00 -6.28 18.14
CA ARG A 69 4.92 -5.19 17.15
C ARG A 69 5.93 -5.38 16.03
N ASN A 70 7.16 -5.78 16.33
CA ASN A 70 8.19 -6.03 15.32
C ASN A 70 7.86 -7.28 14.48
N ARG A 71 7.35 -8.35 15.09
CA ARG A 71 6.88 -9.54 14.39
C ARG A 71 5.75 -9.20 13.44
N ALA A 72 4.74 -8.45 13.90
CA ALA A 72 3.63 -8.02 13.05
C ALA A 72 4.10 -7.15 11.88
N LYS A 73 4.98 -6.17 12.11
CA LYS A 73 5.57 -5.35 11.03
C LYS A 73 6.38 -6.19 10.03
N ARG A 74 7.14 -7.18 10.49
CA ARG A 74 7.90 -8.09 9.61
C ARG A 74 6.95 -8.90 8.73
N ARG A 75 5.90 -9.48 9.30
CA ARG A 75 4.89 -10.24 8.54
C ARG A 75 4.15 -9.37 7.52
N LEU A 76 3.72 -8.17 7.89
CA LEU A 76 3.06 -7.25 6.95
C LEU A 76 3.99 -6.82 5.82
N ARG A 77 5.28 -6.61 6.10
CA ARG A 77 6.27 -6.29 5.06
C ARG A 77 6.40 -7.40 4.03
N GLU A 78 6.50 -8.65 4.46
CA GLU A 78 6.55 -9.78 3.54
C GLU A 78 5.23 -9.94 2.76
N ALA A 79 4.09 -9.77 3.41
CA ALA A 79 2.79 -9.89 2.75
C ALA A 79 2.62 -8.80 1.67
N ALA A 80 3.01 -7.56 1.98
CA ALA A 80 3.01 -6.46 1.04
C ALA A 80 3.99 -6.70 -0.12
N ARG A 81 5.18 -7.26 0.15
CA ARG A 81 6.17 -7.59 -0.89
C ARG A 81 5.62 -8.60 -1.91
N LEU A 82 4.83 -9.57 -1.46
CA LEU A 82 4.23 -10.59 -2.33
C LEU A 82 2.98 -10.10 -3.06
N LEU A 83 2.13 -9.30 -2.40
CA LEU A 83 0.79 -8.98 -2.89
C LEU A 83 0.68 -7.61 -3.58
N LEU A 84 1.49 -6.61 -3.21
CA LEU A 84 1.43 -5.31 -3.87
C LEU A 84 1.82 -5.35 -5.35
N PRO A 85 2.84 -6.11 -5.80
CA PRO A 85 3.12 -6.21 -7.24
C PRO A 85 1.98 -6.83 -8.06
N LEU A 86 1.12 -7.64 -7.43
CA LEU A 86 0.05 -8.39 -8.10
C LEU A 86 -1.31 -7.67 -8.04
N HIS A 87 -1.57 -6.94 -6.96
CA HIS A 87 -2.89 -6.37 -6.65
C HIS A 87 -2.84 -4.88 -6.29
N GLY A 88 -1.65 -4.29 -6.22
CA GLY A 88 -1.48 -2.87 -5.97
C GLY A 88 -1.92 -2.04 -7.17
N ARG A 89 -2.63 -0.95 -6.92
CA ARG A 89 -2.98 0.06 -7.92
C ARG A 89 -1.82 1.06 -8.06
N PRO A 90 -1.46 1.44 -9.29
CA PRO A 90 -0.46 2.48 -9.53
C PRO A 90 -0.91 3.82 -8.94
N SER A 91 0.04 4.73 -8.74
CA SER A 91 -0.21 6.08 -8.19
C SER A 91 -0.94 6.08 -6.84
N CYS A 92 -0.73 5.05 -6.00
CA CYS A 92 -1.38 4.91 -4.70
C CYS A 92 -0.39 4.80 -3.53
N ASP A 93 -0.74 5.43 -2.41
CA ASP A 93 -0.08 5.23 -1.12
C ASP A 93 -0.88 4.21 -0.29
N TYR A 94 -0.22 3.13 0.13
CA TYR A 94 -0.78 2.12 1.02
C TYR A 94 -0.18 2.27 2.41
N VAL A 95 -1.02 2.29 3.45
CA VAL A 95 -0.55 2.21 4.83
C VAL A 95 -1.15 0.99 5.51
N PHE A 96 -0.28 0.04 5.83
CA PHE A 96 -0.62 -1.19 6.55
C PHE A 96 -0.50 -0.92 8.05
N ILE A 97 -1.62 -1.06 8.76
CA ILE A 97 -1.70 -0.89 10.20
C ILE A 97 -1.91 -2.26 10.82
N ALA A 98 -0.89 -2.72 11.55
CA ALA A 98 -0.99 -3.94 12.32
C ALA A 98 -1.95 -3.73 13.50
N ARG A 99 -2.94 -4.63 13.63
CA ARG A 99 -3.82 -4.75 14.81
C ARG A 99 -3.50 -5.99 15.64
N GLY A 100 -4.09 -6.08 16.83
CA GLY A 100 -3.98 -7.26 17.71
C GLY A 100 -4.25 -8.55 16.93
N GLY A 101 -3.43 -9.58 17.15
CA GLY A 101 -3.53 -10.86 16.43
C GLY A 101 -2.76 -10.95 15.10
N THR A 102 -2.34 -9.84 14.47
CA THR A 102 -1.59 -9.89 13.18
C THR A 102 -0.34 -10.75 13.27
N GLY A 103 0.37 -10.64 14.40
CA GLY A 103 1.62 -11.36 14.62
C GLY A 103 1.46 -12.87 14.83
N GLN A 104 0.26 -13.34 15.20
CA GLN A 104 0.00 -14.76 15.54
C GLN A 104 -0.90 -15.44 14.50
N ARG A 105 -1.59 -14.66 13.66
CA ARG A 105 -2.50 -15.19 12.63
C ARG A 105 -1.76 -16.09 11.65
N PRO A 106 -2.32 -17.27 11.28
CA PRO A 106 -1.72 -18.16 10.29
C PRO A 106 -1.36 -17.43 9.00
N TRP A 107 -0.22 -17.79 8.40
CA TRP A 107 0.35 -17.03 7.28
C TRP A 107 -0.58 -16.95 6.07
N GLY A 108 -1.18 -18.07 5.65
CA GLY A 108 -2.14 -18.09 4.55
C GLY A 108 -3.33 -17.16 4.79
N ARG A 109 -3.92 -17.20 6.00
CA ARG A 109 -5.02 -16.30 6.37
C ARG A 109 -4.62 -14.83 6.38
N LEU A 110 -3.38 -14.51 6.76
CA LEU A 110 -2.87 -13.15 6.69
C LEU A 110 -2.72 -12.68 5.24
N LEU A 111 -2.25 -13.55 4.33
CA LEU A 111 -2.19 -13.24 2.90
C LEU A 111 -3.59 -13.05 2.32
N ASP A 112 -4.55 -13.90 2.67
CA ASP A 112 -5.94 -13.79 2.23
C ASP A 112 -6.58 -12.47 2.71
N ASP A 113 -6.37 -12.10 3.98
CA ASP A 113 -6.86 -10.84 4.54
C ASP A 113 -6.28 -9.63 3.76
N VAL A 114 -4.97 -9.63 3.49
CA VAL A 114 -4.29 -8.56 2.75
C VAL A 114 -4.78 -8.50 1.31
N LYS A 115 -4.85 -9.65 0.63
CA LYS A 115 -5.31 -9.75 -0.76
C LYS A 115 -6.73 -9.23 -0.88
N THR A 116 -7.62 -9.70 0.00
CA THR A 116 -9.02 -9.26 0.02
C THR A 116 -9.12 -7.77 0.26
N ALA A 117 -8.30 -7.22 1.17
CA ALA A 117 -8.28 -5.79 1.43
C ALA A 117 -7.83 -4.97 0.20
N LEU A 118 -6.77 -5.40 -0.48
CA LEU A 118 -6.28 -4.75 -1.71
C LEU A 118 -7.33 -4.76 -2.81
N ILE A 119 -7.92 -5.92 -3.09
CA ILE A 119 -8.95 -6.07 -4.14
C ILE A 119 -10.19 -5.24 -3.81
N SER A 120 -10.64 -5.27 -2.55
CA SER A 120 -11.83 -4.52 -2.13
C SER A 120 -11.59 -3.01 -2.25
N LEU A 121 -10.44 -2.51 -1.77
CA LEU A 121 -10.10 -1.09 -1.85
C LEU A 121 -9.92 -0.64 -3.29
N ALA A 122 -9.32 -1.47 -4.15
CA ALA A 122 -9.21 -1.19 -5.58
C ALA A 122 -10.60 -1.10 -6.24
N ALA A 123 -11.50 -2.05 -5.96
CA ALA A 123 -12.87 -2.02 -6.47
C ALA A 123 -13.67 -0.82 -5.93
N ASP A 124 -13.45 -0.41 -4.69
CA ASP A 124 -14.05 0.81 -4.12
C ASP A 124 -13.56 2.06 -4.84
N LEU A 125 -12.27 2.13 -5.17
CA LEU A 125 -11.69 3.22 -5.96
C LEU A 125 -12.27 3.27 -7.38
N ASP A 126 -12.39 2.12 -8.05
CA ASP A 126 -12.95 2.06 -9.40
C ASP A 126 -14.42 2.51 -9.41
N ARG A 127 -15.19 2.17 -8.37
CA ARG A 127 -16.60 2.56 -8.21
C ARG A 127 -16.78 4.03 -7.84
N ALA A 128 -15.83 4.61 -7.12
CA ALA A 128 -15.90 6.03 -6.74
C ALA A 128 -15.72 6.97 -7.94
N GLY A 129 -15.30 6.47 -9.11
CA GLY A 129 -14.92 7.28 -10.26
C GLY A 129 -13.65 8.10 -10.01
N PRO A 130 -13.19 8.91 -10.98
CA PRO A 130 -12.14 9.89 -10.70
C PRO A 130 -12.70 10.87 -9.65
N GLY A 131 -12.32 10.67 -8.39
CA GLY A 131 -12.54 11.65 -7.34
C GLY A 131 -11.98 13.01 -7.75
N PRO A 132 -12.43 14.11 -7.11
CA PRO A 132 -12.03 15.45 -7.50
C PRO A 132 -10.51 15.55 -7.60
N GLU A 133 -10.06 15.91 -8.80
CA GLU A 133 -8.69 16.15 -9.21
C GLU A 133 -7.94 16.89 -8.07
N PRO A 134 -6.91 16.30 -7.46
CA PRO A 134 -6.15 17.03 -6.46
C PRO A 134 -5.43 18.19 -7.15
N ALA A 135 -5.58 19.38 -6.57
CA ALA A 135 -4.91 20.59 -7.01
C ALA A 135 -3.42 20.34 -7.36
N PRO A 136 -2.90 20.99 -8.42
CA PRO A 136 -1.61 20.66 -9.01
C PRO A 136 -0.50 20.63 -7.96
N HIS A 137 0.24 19.52 -7.97
CA HIS A 137 1.36 19.25 -7.08
C HIS A 137 2.41 20.35 -7.25
N ALA A 138 2.52 21.25 -6.25
CA ALA A 138 3.68 22.12 -6.15
C ALA A 138 4.94 21.23 -6.20
N PRO A 139 5.94 21.54 -7.04
CA PRO A 139 7.08 20.66 -7.25
C PRO A 139 7.78 20.41 -5.91
N ALA A 140 8.01 19.13 -5.62
CA ALA A 140 8.84 18.72 -4.51
C ALA A 140 10.22 19.36 -4.72
N ALA A 141 10.53 20.36 -3.89
CA ALA A 141 11.84 20.99 -3.88
C ALA A 141 12.92 19.90 -3.80
N SER A 142 13.65 19.77 -4.91
CA SER A 142 14.88 19.02 -5.02
C SER A 142 15.93 19.75 -4.18
N ASP A 143 16.21 19.26 -2.99
CA ASP A 143 17.37 19.71 -2.24
C ASP A 143 18.60 19.02 -2.83
N SER A 144 19.22 19.70 -3.80
CA SER A 144 20.51 19.36 -4.38
C SER A 144 21.35 20.63 -4.30
N SER A 145 22.33 20.67 -3.39
CA SER A 145 23.51 21.57 -3.33
C SER A 145 24.30 21.19 -2.06
N VAL A 146 25.39 20.41 -2.12
CA VAL A 146 26.77 20.80 -2.48
C VAL A 146 27.48 21.58 -1.36
N SER A 147 28.57 20.96 -0.88
CA SER A 147 29.87 21.47 -0.39
C SER A 147 29.98 22.78 0.41
N GLY A 148 30.75 22.67 1.50
CA GLY A 148 31.33 23.77 2.27
C GLY A 148 31.92 23.25 3.56
#